data_AF-A0A1F9UZ37-F1
#
_entry.id   AF-A0A1F9UZ37-F1
#
_cell.length_a   1.000
_cell.length_b   1.000
_cell.length_c   1.000
_cell.angle_alpha   90.00
_cell.angle_beta   90.00
_cell.angle_gamma   90.00
#
_symmetry.space_group_name_H-M   'P 1'
#
loop_
_entity.id
_entity.type
_entity.pdbx_description
1 polymer ?
#
loop_
_entity_poly.entity_id
_entity_poly.type
_entity_poly.pdbx_seq_one_letter_code
_entity_poly.pdbx_strand_id
1 'polypeptide(L)'
;GDCRKCHASEGLSKGCLSCHEEIAAQVSAKRGFHGKTLQAKVSNCAPCHSDHVGKEFALINKVSWGGAEPKTFDHAQADYKLKGRHAALTCADCHAKRAPPFSLPRFPKNPRRTTFLGLSQECASCHKDPHAGGKADECAKCHSQDKWKPAPGFDHDKFYVLRDEHAKVGCAKCHAPGSPAPAAAAAAAIFGKTLGKKCADCHKTPHRTQWRLECGVCHTEKAAPWATAAARMTKPQHDATGFRVSKPHDKTACKACHDPRQTYAQRYSQPGAPGRSRTEKACEACHKDAHAGQFLPAHPRCLDCHKETTFKPSRFTAKEHAVWPLKDGHRKAACAACHVKDAALGTVRFVKVRGDCAFCHKDPHAGQFREGGKTSCERCHRDAGSWKKLVFDHNSMSRFKLDLAHAKVACKECHPSARTQDGRSVVLYKPVKSTCGDCHDFAH
;
A
#
# COMPACT_ATOMS: atom_id res chain seq x y z
N GLY A 1 31.02 27.82 -74.35
CA GLY A 1 29.95 26.82 -74.15
C GLY A 1 29.27 26.60 -75.48
N ASP A 2 28.81 25.39 -75.76
CA ASP A 2 28.10 25.09 -77.01
C ASP A 2 26.69 25.67 -76.99
N CYS A 3 26.42 26.67 -77.84
CA CYS A 3 25.12 27.35 -77.95
C CYS A 3 23.98 26.38 -78.26
N ARG A 4 24.27 25.26 -78.95
CA ARG A 4 23.26 24.25 -79.34
C ARG A 4 22.63 23.54 -78.15
N LYS A 5 23.30 23.54 -76.98
CA LYS A 5 22.75 22.95 -75.74
C LYS A 5 21.56 23.73 -75.19
N CYS A 6 21.47 25.03 -75.48
CA CYS A 6 20.35 25.89 -75.08
C CYS A 6 19.34 26.07 -76.22
N HIS A 7 19.79 26.07 -77.48
CA HIS A 7 18.95 26.17 -78.67
C HIS A 7 18.58 24.78 -79.23
N ALA A 8 17.74 24.05 -78.50
CA ALA A 8 17.23 22.75 -78.96
C ALA A 8 16.36 22.89 -80.22
N SER A 9 16.34 21.86 -81.07
CA SER A 9 15.51 21.79 -82.28
C SER A 9 14.01 21.93 -82.02
N GLU A 10 13.58 21.53 -80.83
CA GLU A 10 12.21 21.56 -80.34
C GLU A 10 11.85 22.92 -79.70
N GLY A 11 12.77 23.88 -79.74
CA GLY A 11 12.59 25.25 -79.24
C GLY A 11 13.39 25.58 -77.98
N LEU A 12 13.61 26.88 -77.77
CA LEU A 12 14.42 27.43 -76.67
C LEU A 12 13.94 26.96 -75.29
N SER A 13 12.62 26.95 -75.08
CA SER A 13 12.01 26.49 -73.83
C SER A 13 12.39 25.05 -73.49
N LYS A 14 12.45 24.15 -74.49
CA LYS A 14 12.85 22.74 -74.28
C LYS A 14 14.31 22.63 -73.90
N GLY A 15 15.18 23.45 -74.52
CA GLY A 15 16.59 23.56 -74.15
C GLY A 15 16.79 23.99 -72.70
N CYS A 16 16.13 25.06 -72.25
CA CYS A 16 16.19 25.52 -70.86
C CYS A 16 15.72 24.44 -69.88
N LEU A 17 14.58 23.82 -70.14
CA LEU A 17 13.99 22.79 -69.26
C LEU A 17 14.80 21.49 -69.24
N SER A 18 15.65 21.23 -70.24
CA SER A 18 16.54 20.06 -70.25
C SER A 18 17.65 20.12 -69.21
N CYS A 19 17.99 21.32 -68.71
CA CYS A 19 18.95 21.52 -67.61
C CYS A 19 18.27 21.96 -66.32
N HIS A 20 17.15 22.68 -66.41
CA HIS A 20 16.32 23.15 -65.29
C HIS A 20 15.18 22.18 -64.97
N GLU A 21 15.55 20.93 -64.67
CA GLU A 21 14.60 19.84 -64.39
C GLU A 21 13.67 20.16 -63.21
N GLU A 22 14.12 20.96 -62.24
CA GLU A 22 13.32 21.46 -61.13
C GLU A 22 12.18 22.37 -61.57
N ILE A 23 12.43 23.21 -62.58
CA ILE A 23 11.43 24.11 -63.19
C ILE A 23 10.54 23.29 -64.11
N ALA A 24 11.10 22.36 -64.88
CA ALA A 24 10.33 21.43 -65.71
C ALA A 24 9.33 20.65 -64.85
N ALA A 25 9.75 20.16 -63.68
CA ALA A 25 8.88 19.48 -62.73
C ALA A 25 7.78 20.39 -62.17
N GLN A 26 8.07 21.66 -61.88
CA GLN A 26 7.05 22.64 -61.44
C GLN A 26 6.00 22.87 -62.54
N VAL A 27 6.44 23.09 -63.77
CA VAL A 27 5.56 23.34 -64.92
C VAL A 27 4.69 22.12 -65.23
N SER A 28 5.28 20.93 -65.32
CA SER A 28 4.55 19.68 -65.59
C SER A 28 3.55 19.34 -64.49
N ALA A 29 3.93 19.53 -63.22
CA ALA A 29 3.05 19.26 -62.09
C ALA A 29 2.10 20.43 -61.75
N LYS A 30 2.10 21.52 -62.54
CA LYS A 30 1.30 22.74 -62.31
C LYS A 30 1.42 23.29 -60.89
N ARG A 31 2.62 23.18 -60.31
CA ARG A 31 2.94 23.61 -58.94
C ARG A 31 4.01 24.70 -58.95
N GLY A 32 4.12 25.44 -57.87
CA GLY A 32 5.02 26.58 -57.75
C GLY A 32 4.62 27.74 -58.67
N PHE A 33 5.40 28.81 -58.64
CA PHE A 33 5.13 30.00 -59.43
C PHE A 33 5.12 29.69 -60.94
N HIS A 34 6.13 29.00 -61.45
CA HIS A 34 6.21 28.68 -62.88
C HIS A 34 5.06 27.79 -63.36
N GLY A 35 4.66 26.78 -62.59
CA GLY A 35 3.54 25.90 -62.96
C GLY A 35 2.18 26.59 -62.93
N LYS A 36 1.96 27.50 -61.97
CA LYS A 36 0.72 28.27 -61.84
C LYS A 36 0.60 29.42 -62.84
N THR A 37 1.70 30.04 -63.23
CA THR A 37 1.71 31.19 -64.13
C THR A 37 1.78 30.77 -65.60
N LEU A 38 2.54 29.73 -65.93
CA LEU A 38 2.76 29.32 -67.33
C LEU A 38 1.71 28.34 -67.87
N GLN A 39 0.89 27.70 -67.01
CA GLN A 39 -0.25 26.80 -67.31
C GLN A 39 -0.29 26.24 -68.76
N ALA A 40 0.48 25.19 -69.03
CA ALA A 40 0.60 24.49 -70.33
C ALA A 40 0.95 25.34 -71.58
N LYS A 41 1.06 26.67 -71.48
CA LYS A 41 1.43 27.61 -72.53
C LYS A 41 2.92 27.94 -72.45
N VAL A 42 3.79 26.93 -72.46
CA VAL A 42 5.25 27.14 -72.47
C VAL A 42 5.69 27.53 -73.88
N SER A 43 5.38 28.75 -74.31
CA SER A 43 5.85 29.24 -75.61
C SER A 43 7.16 30.04 -75.49
N ASN A 44 7.43 30.73 -74.36
CA ASN A 44 8.67 31.51 -74.21
C ASN A 44 9.01 31.88 -72.74
N CYS A 45 10.28 31.73 -72.35
CA CYS A 45 10.82 32.17 -71.04
C CYS A 45 11.35 33.62 -71.04
N ALA A 46 11.70 34.14 -72.23
CA ALA A 46 12.32 35.46 -72.41
C ALA A 46 11.51 36.65 -71.85
N PRO A 47 10.16 36.65 -71.83
CA PRO A 47 9.39 37.76 -71.27
C PRO A 47 9.64 38.02 -69.79
N CYS A 48 10.14 37.01 -69.05
CA CYS A 48 10.44 37.13 -67.62
C CYS A 48 11.94 37.03 -67.32
N HIS A 49 12.71 36.39 -68.20
CA HIS A 49 14.14 36.15 -67.99
C HIS A 49 14.98 36.75 -69.10
N SER A 50 15.91 37.62 -68.72
CA SER A 50 16.87 38.20 -69.64
C SER A 50 18.13 37.32 -69.66
N ASP A 51 18.20 36.44 -70.65
CA ASP A 51 19.42 35.68 -70.96
C ASP A 51 20.23 36.40 -72.06
N HIS A 52 21.50 36.04 -72.25
CA HIS A 52 22.41 36.63 -73.25
C HIS A 52 22.87 38.09 -73.03
N VAL A 53 22.65 38.66 -71.84
CA VAL A 53 23.07 40.05 -71.50
C VAL A 53 24.42 40.10 -70.75
N GLY A 54 25.16 38.99 -70.75
CA GLY A 54 26.46 38.85 -70.06
C GLY A 54 26.34 38.31 -68.63
N LYS A 55 27.48 37.90 -68.05
CA LYS A 55 27.53 37.19 -66.75
C LYS A 55 27.13 38.05 -65.55
N GLU A 56 27.32 39.36 -65.66
CA GLU A 56 26.99 40.32 -64.59
C GLU A 56 25.48 40.65 -64.56
N PHE A 57 24.72 40.25 -65.58
CA PHE A 57 23.29 40.50 -65.62
C PHE A 57 22.51 39.41 -64.87
N ALA A 58 21.78 39.81 -63.83
CA ALA A 58 20.99 38.87 -63.04
C ALA A 58 19.82 38.30 -63.86
N LEU A 59 19.74 36.97 -63.95
CA LEU A 59 18.65 36.26 -64.63
C LEU A 59 17.27 36.55 -64.00
N ILE A 60 17.24 36.82 -62.70
CA ILE A 60 16.08 37.32 -61.98
C ILE A 60 16.31 38.80 -61.72
N ASN A 61 15.56 39.65 -62.42
CA ASN A 61 15.69 41.11 -62.37
C ASN A 61 14.30 41.76 -62.47
N LYS A 62 14.24 43.09 -62.61
CA LYS A 62 12.98 43.85 -62.68
C LYS A 62 11.98 43.34 -63.73
N VAL A 63 12.45 42.80 -64.85
CA VAL A 63 11.62 42.19 -65.92
C VAL A 63 10.92 40.93 -65.40
N SER A 64 11.58 40.14 -64.57
CA SER A 64 11.01 38.93 -63.94
C SER A 64 9.82 39.22 -63.04
N TRP A 65 9.68 40.47 -62.59
CA TRP A 65 8.59 40.95 -61.74
C TRP A 65 7.61 41.85 -62.49
N GLY A 66 7.62 41.83 -63.83
CA GLY A 66 6.70 42.63 -64.66
C GLY A 66 6.90 44.14 -64.52
N GLY A 67 8.11 44.60 -64.15
CA GLY A 67 8.40 46.01 -63.90
C GLY A 67 8.15 46.48 -62.47
N ALA A 68 7.55 45.65 -61.62
CA ALA A 68 7.28 45.97 -60.21
C ALA A 68 8.49 45.67 -59.31
N GLU A 69 8.46 46.23 -58.10
CA GLU A 69 9.44 45.93 -57.06
C GLU A 69 9.16 44.54 -56.45
N PRO A 70 10.18 43.70 -56.18
CA PRO A 70 9.98 42.35 -55.64
C PRO A 70 9.16 42.31 -54.34
N LYS A 71 9.19 43.39 -53.56
CA LYS A 71 8.43 43.54 -52.30
C LYS A 71 6.90 43.51 -52.49
N THR A 72 6.40 43.75 -53.70
CA THR A 72 4.96 43.70 -54.00
C THR A 72 4.50 42.33 -54.47
N PHE A 73 5.37 41.31 -54.46
CA PHE A 73 5.02 39.96 -54.88
C PHE A 73 4.03 39.30 -53.92
N ASP A 74 2.92 38.82 -54.47
CA ASP A 74 1.89 38.11 -53.72
C ASP A 74 2.19 36.61 -53.60
N HIS A 75 2.43 36.14 -52.37
CA HIS A 75 2.67 34.72 -52.07
C HIS A 75 1.44 33.83 -52.30
N ALA A 76 0.25 34.37 -52.56
CA ALA A 76 -0.87 33.59 -53.08
C ALA A 76 -0.53 32.88 -54.40
N GLN A 77 0.38 33.46 -55.20
CA GLN A 77 0.86 32.92 -56.46
C GLN A 77 1.91 31.81 -56.28
N ALA A 78 2.48 31.66 -55.08
CA ALA A 78 3.38 30.58 -54.72
C ALA A 78 2.65 29.44 -53.97
N ASP A 79 3.32 28.30 -53.83
CA ASP A 79 2.82 27.18 -53.00
C ASP A 79 3.06 27.42 -51.51
N TYR A 80 4.16 28.12 -51.19
CA TYR A 80 4.48 28.51 -49.82
C TYR A 80 3.55 29.65 -49.38
N LYS A 81 2.67 29.38 -48.41
CA LYS A 81 1.73 30.37 -47.87
C LYS A 81 2.33 30.98 -46.60
N LEU A 82 2.53 32.29 -46.62
CA LEU A 82 2.92 33.04 -45.43
C LEU A 82 1.76 33.06 -44.44
N LYS A 83 1.98 32.51 -43.25
CA LYS A 83 1.02 32.45 -42.15
C LYS A 83 1.66 32.89 -40.85
N GLY A 84 0.85 33.47 -39.97
CA GLY A 84 1.29 33.99 -38.67
C GLY A 84 2.46 34.96 -38.81
N ARG A 85 3.49 34.77 -37.98
CA ARG A 85 4.68 35.64 -37.97
C ARG A 85 5.47 35.65 -39.28
N HIS A 86 5.33 34.63 -40.13
CA HIS A 86 6.02 34.58 -41.42
C HIS A 86 5.50 35.64 -42.40
N ALA A 87 4.28 36.14 -42.22
CA ALA A 87 3.72 37.21 -43.05
C ALA A 87 4.42 38.57 -42.84
N ALA A 88 5.15 38.75 -41.74
CA ALA A 88 5.90 39.97 -41.44
C ALA A 88 7.38 39.90 -41.88
N LEU A 89 7.82 38.79 -42.46
CA LEU A 89 9.21 38.60 -42.91
C LEU A 89 9.47 39.32 -44.23
N THR A 90 10.72 39.71 -44.43
CA THR A 90 11.19 40.26 -45.70
C THR A 90 11.59 39.14 -46.66
N CYS A 91 11.70 39.45 -47.96
CA CYS A 91 12.14 38.49 -48.97
C CYS A 91 13.51 37.88 -48.63
N ALA A 92 14.43 38.69 -48.08
CA ALA A 92 15.79 38.28 -47.75
C ALA A 92 15.84 37.27 -46.60
N ASP A 93 14.89 37.33 -45.66
CA ASP A 93 14.84 36.42 -44.50
C ASP A 93 14.64 34.96 -44.91
N CYS A 94 13.97 34.73 -46.05
CA CYS A 94 13.70 33.39 -46.59
C CYS A 94 14.61 33.03 -47.77
N HIS A 95 14.89 34.00 -48.64
CA HIS A 95 15.52 33.75 -49.94
C HIS A 95 17.01 34.07 -50.01
N ALA A 96 17.59 34.71 -48.99
CA ALA A 96 19.03 34.95 -48.91
C ALA A 96 19.69 34.12 -47.80
N LYS A 97 20.97 33.76 -48.00
CA LYS A 97 21.81 33.07 -46.99
C LYS A 97 21.23 31.77 -46.43
N ARG A 98 20.47 31.00 -47.23
CA ARG A 98 19.83 29.75 -46.81
C ARG A 98 20.80 28.75 -46.18
N ALA A 99 20.35 28.10 -45.09
CA ALA A 99 21.01 26.98 -44.44
C ALA A 99 20.00 25.85 -44.12
N PRO A 100 20.15 24.63 -44.68
CA PRO A 100 21.17 24.24 -45.65
C PRO A 100 20.96 24.92 -47.03
N PRO A 101 22.03 25.14 -47.82
CA PRO A 101 21.89 25.72 -49.15
C PRO A 101 21.11 24.79 -50.08
N PHE A 102 20.39 25.37 -51.03
CA PHE A 102 19.67 24.59 -52.05
C PHE A 102 20.65 24.09 -53.11
N SER A 103 20.67 22.80 -53.39
CA SER A 103 21.49 22.24 -54.47
C SER A 103 20.60 21.48 -55.44
N LEU A 104 20.84 21.67 -56.73
CA LEU A 104 20.18 20.88 -57.76
C LEU A 104 20.86 19.51 -57.87
N PRO A 105 20.12 18.40 -58.03
CA PRO A 105 20.71 17.06 -58.16
C PRO A 105 21.76 16.96 -59.27
N ARG A 106 21.54 17.67 -60.38
CA ARG A 106 22.46 17.73 -61.53
C ARG A 106 23.69 18.63 -61.32
N PHE A 107 23.62 19.54 -60.34
CA PHE A 107 24.70 20.48 -60.02
C PHE A 107 25.01 20.50 -58.51
N PRO A 108 25.37 19.35 -57.90
CA PRO A 108 25.53 19.24 -56.46
C PRO A 108 26.72 20.07 -55.92
N LYS A 109 27.71 20.35 -56.79
CA LYS A 109 28.88 21.17 -56.46
C LYS A 109 28.62 22.69 -56.51
N ASN A 110 27.41 23.12 -56.91
CA ASN A 110 27.04 24.53 -57.03
C ASN A 110 25.83 24.87 -56.13
N PRO A 111 25.98 24.79 -54.79
CA PRO A 111 24.92 25.10 -53.84
C PRO A 111 24.54 26.59 -53.89
N ARG A 112 23.24 26.89 -53.96
CA ARG A 112 22.68 28.24 -53.96
C ARG A 112 22.20 28.61 -52.56
N ARG A 113 22.82 29.63 -51.99
CA ARG A 113 22.38 30.25 -50.74
C ARG A 113 21.33 31.34 -50.95
N THR A 114 21.31 31.94 -52.15
CA THR A 114 20.30 32.91 -52.55
C THR A 114 19.45 32.30 -53.64
N THR A 115 18.19 32.02 -53.33
CA THR A 115 17.30 31.24 -54.20
C THR A 115 15.84 31.34 -53.76
N PHE A 116 14.93 31.31 -54.74
CA PHE A 116 13.49 31.21 -54.51
C PHE A 116 12.98 29.77 -54.46
N LEU A 117 13.88 28.79 -54.53
CA LEU A 117 13.56 27.37 -54.62
C LEU A 117 14.01 26.57 -53.38
N GLY A 118 13.30 25.47 -53.15
CA GLY A 118 13.71 24.43 -52.19
C GLY A 118 13.20 24.61 -50.76
N LEU A 119 12.35 25.60 -50.51
CA LEU A 119 11.56 25.69 -49.28
C LEU A 119 10.22 24.98 -49.45
N SER A 120 9.74 24.40 -48.36
CA SER A 120 8.50 23.65 -48.29
C SER A 120 7.75 24.01 -47.00
N GLN A 121 6.44 23.79 -46.92
CA GLN A 121 5.62 24.26 -45.79
C GLN A 121 5.90 23.53 -44.47
N GLU A 122 6.69 22.46 -44.51
CA GLU A 122 7.23 21.76 -43.35
C GLU A 122 8.18 22.68 -42.58
N CYS A 123 7.96 22.80 -41.27
CA CYS A 123 8.76 23.68 -40.41
C CYS A 123 10.25 23.34 -40.46
N ALA A 124 10.58 22.05 -40.57
CA ALA A 124 11.95 21.54 -40.64
C ALA A 124 12.71 21.94 -41.91
N SER A 125 12.04 22.50 -42.93
CA SER A 125 12.70 23.00 -44.14
C SER A 125 13.60 24.23 -43.87
N CYS A 126 13.32 24.95 -42.76
CA CYS A 126 14.08 26.10 -42.27
C CYS A 126 14.47 25.98 -40.79
N HIS A 127 13.61 25.45 -39.93
CA HIS A 127 13.85 25.39 -38.49
C HIS A 127 14.55 24.11 -38.08
N LYS A 128 15.64 24.24 -37.34
CA LYS A 128 16.29 23.10 -36.71
C LYS A 128 15.49 22.64 -35.50
N ASP A 129 15.20 21.34 -35.43
CA ASP A 129 14.54 20.73 -34.27
C ASP A 129 15.47 20.73 -33.03
N PRO A 130 15.10 21.39 -31.93
CA PRO A 130 15.86 21.35 -30.68
C PRO A 130 15.55 20.12 -29.82
N HIS A 131 14.57 19.28 -30.17
CA HIS A 131 14.12 18.13 -29.39
C HIS A 131 14.89 16.82 -29.71
N ALA A 132 16.02 16.92 -30.41
CA ALA A 132 16.85 15.80 -30.87
C ALA A 132 16.10 14.68 -31.60
N GLY A 133 15.18 15.04 -32.51
CA GLY A 133 14.48 14.06 -33.34
C GLY A 133 13.41 13.27 -32.58
N GLY A 134 13.05 13.71 -31.38
CA GLY A 134 11.99 13.12 -30.58
C GLY A 134 10.61 13.35 -31.20
N LYS A 135 10.18 12.47 -32.11
CA LYS A 135 8.79 12.18 -32.52
C LYS A 135 7.82 13.36 -32.78
N ALA A 136 8.31 14.58 -32.97
CA ALA A 136 7.52 15.74 -33.34
C ALA A 136 7.71 16.01 -34.83
N ASP A 137 7.30 15.04 -35.65
CA ASP A 137 7.15 15.21 -37.10
C ASP A 137 6.13 16.31 -37.44
N GLU A 138 5.26 16.67 -36.48
CA GLU A 138 4.28 17.76 -36.61
C GLU A 138 4.47 18.84 -35.54
N CYS A 139 5.41 19.77 -35.76
CA CYS A 139 5.67 20.90 -34.84
C CYS A 139 4.39 21.68 -34.47
N ALA A 140 3.45 21.77 -35.41
CA ALA A 140 2.17 22.48 -35.27
C ALA A 140 1.21 21.87 -34.24
N LYS A 141 1.41 20.61 -33.82
CA LYS A 141 0.63 20.00 -32.72
C LYS A 141 0.91 20.68 -31.37
N CYS A 142 2.12 21.21 -31.20
CA CYS A 142 2.56 21.81 -29.94
C CYS A 142 2.79 23.31 -30.05
N HIS A 143 3.35 23.78 -31.17
CA HIS A 143 3.73 25.17 -31.38
C HIS A 143 2.79 25.89 -32.34
N SER A 144 2.52 27.17 -32.07
CA SER A 144 1.79 28.05 -32.98
C SER A 144 2.76 28.86 -33.86
N GLN A 145 2.36 29.12 -35.11
CA GLN A 145 3.08 30.02 -36.03
C GLN A 145 2.92 31.51 -35.67
N ASP A 146 1.97 31.85 -34.77
CA ASP A 146 1.79 33.20 -34.25
C ASP A 146 2.70 33.48 -33.05
N LYS A 147 2.91 32.45 -32.22
CA LYS A 147 3.75 32.48 -31.01
C LYS A 147 4.37 31.11 -30.75
N TRP A 148 5.70 31.05 -30.83
CA TRP A 148 6.45 29.79 -30.68
C TRP A 148 6.60 29.30 -29.23
N LYS A 149 6.73 30.22 -28.27
CA LYS A 149 6.86 29.94 -26.84
C LYS A 149 5.82 30.73 -26.03
N PRO A 150 5.10 30.12 -25.08
CA PRO A 150 5.08 28.69 -24.76
C PRO A 150 4.49 27.85 -25.90
N ALA A 151 4.64 26.53 -25.85
CA ALA A 151 4.01 25.59 -26.79
C ALA A 151 2.58 25.29 -26.31
N PRO A 152 1.53 25.99 -26.81
CA PRO A 152 0.18 25.89 -26.23
C PRO A 152 -0.44 24.50 -26.36
N GLY A 153 0.00 23.69 -27.33
CA GLY A 153 -0.50 22.32 -27.50
C GLY A 153 0.19 21.30 -26.58
N PHE A 154 1.25 21.69 -25.87
CA PHE A 154 1.91 20.84 -24.90
C PHE A 154 1.23 20.94 -23.53
N ASP A 155 0.68 19.81 -23.08
CA ASP A 155 0.07 19.67 -21.78
C ASP A 155 0.87 18.65 -20.95
N HIS A 156 1.56 19.14 -19.93
CA HIS A 156 2.40 18.33 -19.06
C HIS A 156 1.57 17.36 -18.19
N ASP A 157 0.34 17.73 -17.85
CA ASP A 157 -0.52 16.96 -16.94
C ASP A 157 -0.98 15.64 -17.55
N LYS A 158 -0.95 15.52 -18.89
CA LYS A 158 -1.15 14.25 -19.60
C LYS A 158 -0.07 13.21 -19.29
N PHE A 159 1.10 13.64 -18.83
CA PHE A 159 2.24 12.76 -18.56
C PHE A 159 2.52 12.61 -17.07
N TYR A 160 2.52 13.73 -16.34
CA TYR A 160 2.73 13.80 -14.90
C TYR A 160 2.17 15.13 -14.38
N VAL A 161 1.19 15.09 -13.47
CA VAL A 161 0.59 16.31 -12.95
C VAL A 161 1.53 16.95 -11.93
N LEU A 162 2.03 18.16 -12.23
CA LEU A 162 2.92 18.89 -11.33
C LEU A 162 2.09 19.61 -10.27
N ARG A 163 1.90 18.99 -9.10
CA ARG A 163 1.19 19.59 -7.97
C ARG A 163 2.15 20.08 -6.87
N ASP A 164 1.75 21.15 -6.20
CA ASP A 164 2.40 21.68 -5.00
C ASP A 164 3.92 21.88 -5.17
N GLU A 165 4.74 21.23 -4.35
CA GLU A 165 6.20 21.35 -4.43
C GLU A 165 6.78 20.78 -5.73
N HIS A 166 6.13 19.81 -6.38
CA HIS A 166 6.58 19.29 -7.68
C HIS A 166 6.48 20.35 -8.78
N ALA A 167 5.55 21.30 -8.69
CA ALA A 167 5.45 22.42 -9.63
C ALA A 167 6.62 23.40 -9.53
N LYS A 168 7.38 23.37 -8.41
CA LYS A 168 8.56 24.21 -8.17
C LYS A 168 9.86 23.51 -8.57
N VAL A 169 9.82 22.21 -8.89
CA VAL A 169 11.00 21.43 -9.26
C VAL A 169 11.44 21.80 -10.67
N GLY A 170 12.70 22.21 -10.83
CA GLY A 170 13.27 22.51 -12.15
C GLY A 170 13.28 21.29 -13.07
N CYS A 171 12.98 21.49 -14.36
CA CYS A 171 12.78 20.43 -15.35
C CYS A 171 13.90 19.37 -15.38
N ALA A 172 15.16 19.80 -15.22
CA ALA A 172 16.34 18.93 -15.26
C ALA A 172 16.39 17.89 -14.12
N LYS A 173 15.64 18.11 -13.03
CA LYS A 173 15.55 17.15 -11.92
C LYS A 173 14.69 15.94 -12.28
N CYS A 174 13.74 16.08 -13.20
CA CYS A 174 12.93 14.98 -13.70
C CYS A 174 13.46 14.46 -15.04
N HIS A 175 13.94 15.37 -15.88
CA HIS A 175 14.47 15.08 -17.21
C HIS A 175 15.99 15.24 -17.21
N ALA A 176 16.69 14.17 -16.83
CA ALA A 176 18.13 14.21 -16.62
C ALA A 176 18.89 14.48 -17.93
N PRO A 177 19.61 15.60 -18.05
CA PRO A 177 20.62 15.72 -19.10
C PRO A 177 21.76 14.74 -18.77
N GLY A 178 22.25 14.02 -19.78
CA GLY A 178 23.60 13.45 -19.65
C GLY A 178 24.58 14.56 -19.29
N SER A 179 25.60 14.25 -18.48
CA SER A 179 26.68 15.13 -18.01
C SER A 179 27.15 16.19 -19.02
N PRO A 180 27.75 17.31 -18.55
CA PRO A 180 27.46 18.67 -19.02
C PRO A 180 27.34 18.74 -20.54
N ALA A 181 26.11 18.56 -21.03
CA ALA A 181 25.83 18.62 -22.44
C ALA A 181 25.69 20.10 -22.88
N PRO A 182 26.17 20.47 -24.07
CA PRO A 182 25.94 21.82 -24.61
C PRO A 182 24.43 22.16 -24.58
N ALA A 183 24.08 23.45 -24.51
CA ALA A 183 22.68 23.89 -24.34
C ALA A 183 21.67 23.26 -25.33
N ALA A 184 22.10 22.99 -26.57
CA ALA A 184 21.29 22.28 -27.56
C ALA A 184 21.00 20.82 -27.19
N ALA A 185 21.97 20.13 -26.58
CA ALA A 185 21.82 18.77 -26.07
C ALA A 185 21.05 18.73 -24.73
N ALA A 186 21.09 19.81 -23.94
CA ALA A 186 20.25 19.95 -22.75
C ALA A 186 18.76 20.08 -23.12
N ALA A 187 18.41 20.86 -24.14
CA ALA A 187 17.03 20.98 -24.62
C ALA A 187 16.49 19.65 -25.17
N ALA A 188 17.32 18.94 -25.93
CA ALA A 188 17.03 17.59 -26.42
C ALA A 188 16.76 16.57 -25.31
N ALA A 189 17.56 16.59 -24.24
CA ALA A 189 17.43 15.66 -23.13
C ALA A 189 16.13 15.83 -22.33
N ILE A 190 15.59 17.06 -22.27
CA ILE A 190 14.34 17.36 -21.57
C ILE A 190 13.16 16.56 -22.14
N PHE A 191 13.17 16.21 -23.43
CA PHE A 191 12.05 15.49 -24.05
C PHE A 191 12.30 14.00 -24.26
N GLY A 192 13.51 13.52 -23.96
CA GLY A 192 13.93 12.14 -24.26
C GLY A 192 13.92 11.18 -23.06
N LYS A 193 14.45 11.58 -21.90
CA LYS A 193 14.68 10.65 -20.77
C LYS A 193 14.16 11.24 -19.46
N THR A 194 13.22 10.56 -18.84
CA THR A 194 12.72 10.88 -17.48
C THR A 194 13.31 9.91 -16.47
N LEU A 195 13.48 10.34 -15.21
CA LEU A 195 13.88 9.46 -14.12
C LEU A 195 12.81 8.39 -13.82
N GLY A 196 11.54 8.70 -14.09
CA GLY A 196 10.41 7.80 -13.91
C GLY A 196 9.12 8.57 -13.59
N LYS A 197 8.05 7.83 -13.26
CA LYS A 197 6.72 8.38 -12.92
C LYS A 197 6.25 7.98 -11.53
N LYS A 198 6.91 7.02 -10.88
CA LYS A 198 6.57 6.54 -9.54
C LYS A 198 7.34 7.33 -8.49
N CYS A 199 6.74 7.48 -7.31
CA CYS A 199 7.37 8.19 -6.19
C CYS A 199 8.77 7.63 -5.88
N ALA A 200 8.94 6.30 -5.93
CA ALA A 200 10.19 5.62 -5.63
C ALA A 200 11.30 5.82 -6.68
N ASP A 201 10.94 6.26 -7.89
CA ASP A 201 11.92 6.55 -8.96
C ASP A 201 12.77 7.78 -8.60
N CYS A 202 12.23 8.68 -7.76
CA CYS A 202 12.89 9.92 -7.33
C CYS A 202 13.13 9.99 -5.80
N HIS A 203 12.26 9.39 -4.98
CA HIS A 203 12.33 9.48 -3.52
C HIS A 203 12.73 8.15 -2.87
N LYS A 204 13.83 8.18 -2.11
CA LYS A 204 14.22 7.06 -1.27
C LYS A 204 13.25 6.94 -0.10
N THR A 205 12.61 5.77 0.04
CA THR A 205 11.71 5.52 1.16
C THR A 205 12.50 5.38 2.48
N PRO A 206 12.12 6.11 3.56
CA PRO A 206 12.68 5.89 4.89
C PRO A 206 12.09 4.64 5.57
N HIS A 207 11.06 4.05 4.97
CA HIS A 207 10.43 2.85 5.49
C HIS A 207 11.30 1.61 5.30
N ARG A 208 11.30 0.72 6.30
CA ARG A 208 12.24 -0.41 6.35
C ARG A 208 11.80 -1.64 5.55
N THR A 209 10.54 -1.72 5.14
CA THR A 209 10.01 -2.72 4.19
C THR A 209 9.56 -2.06 2.91
N GLN A 210 9.56 -2.81 1.80
CA GLN A 210 8.75 -2.43 0.64
C GLN A 210 7.27 -2.55 1.06
N TRP A 211 6.61 -1.42 1.16
CA TRP A 211 5.18 -1.37 1.44
C TRP A 211 4.43 -1.92 0.22
N ARG A 212 3.42 -2.75 0.47
CA ARG A 212 2.53 -3.27 -0.58
C ARG A 212 1.46 -2.27 -1.02
N LEU A 213 1.39 -1.12 -0.35
CA LEU A 213 0.43 -0.06 -0.59
C LEU A 213 1.12 1.14 -1.23
N GLU A 214 0.40 1.81 -2.14
CA GLU A 214 0.83 3.04 -2.76
C GLU A 214 1.09 4.14 -1.72
N CYS A 215 2.14 4.95 -1.90
CA CYS A 215 2.54 5.97 -0.92
C CYS A 215 1.41 6.96 -0.61
N GLY A 216 0.57 7.26 -1.61
CA GLY A 216 -0.57 8.16 -1.53
C GLY A 216 -1.67 7.74 -0.56
N VAL A 217 -1.69 6.48 -0.12
CA VAL A 217 -2.65 5.99 0.90
C VAL A 217 -2.40 6.66 2.24
N CYS A 218 -1.13 6.92 2.56
CA CYS A 218 -0.72 7.53 3.83
C CYS A 218 -0.21 8.96 3.66
N HIS A 219 0.49 9.24 2.57
CA HIS A 219 1.09 10.54 2.28
C HIS A 219 0.29 11.27 1.21
N THR A 220 -0.60 12.17 1.63
CA THR A 220 -1.41 12.96 0.69
C THR A 220 -0.56 14.08 0.07
N GLU A 221 -0.83 14.39 -1.20
CA GLU A 221 -0.11 15.42 -1.96
C GLU A 221 -0.26 16.83 -1.34
N LYS A 222 -1.39 17.08 -0.65
CA LYS A 222 -1.70 18.34 0.03
C LYS A 222 -1.00 18.54 1.39
N ALA A 223 -0.25 17.55 1.89
CA ALA A 223 0.39 17.65 3.20
C ALA A 223 1.71 18.43 3.11
N ALA A 224 1.74 19.63 3.71
CA ALA A 224 2.99 20.31 4.09
C ALA A 224 3.93 19.33 4.81
N PRO A 225 5.26 19.53 4.69
CA PRO A 225 6.22 18.56 4.19
C PRO A 225 5.92 17.12 4.63
N TRP A 226 6.10 16.13 3.74
CA TRP A 226 5.93 14.70 4.08
C TRP A 226 6.54 14.27 5.43
N ALA A 227 7.58 14.97 5.91
CA ALA A 227 8.13 14.84 7.26
C ALA A 227 7.12 15.09 8.41
N THR A 228 6.20 16.06 8.27
CA THR A 228 5.15 16.38 9.25
C THR A 228 3.87 15.55 9.10
N ALA A 229 3.67 14.85 7.97
CA ALA A 229 2.58 13.88 7.80
C ALA A 229 2.65 12.71 8.81
N ALA A 230 3.81 12.51 9.44
CA ALA A 230 4.03 11.56 10.52
C ALA A 230 3.15 11.78 11.77
N ALA A 231 2.43 12.91 11.87
CA ALA A 231 1.74 13.26 13.10
C ALA A 231 0.51 12.40 13.43
N ARG A 232 -0.30 11.92 12.47
CA ARG A 232 -1.56 11.21 12.78
C ARG A 232 -2.04 10.23 11.69
N MET A 233 -1.53 9.01 11.71
CA MET A 233 -2.16 7.92 10.96
C MET A 233 -3.58 7.68 11.49
N THR A 234 -4.58 7.70 10.61
CA THR A 234 -5.98 7.44 10.95
C THR A 234 -6.21 5.96 11.23
N LYS A 235 -7.32 5.61 11.91
CA LYS A 235 -7.69 4.19 12.15
C LYS A 235 -7.79 3.37 10.85
N PRO A 236 -8.39 3.87 9.75
CA PRO A 236 -8.39 3.17 8.46
C PRO A 236 -6.99 2.96 7.87
N GLN A 237 -6.11 3.95 7.98
CA GLN A 237 -4.72 3.82 7.52
C GLN A 237 -3.96 2.78 8.34
N HIS A 238 -4.24 2.66 9.65
CA HIS A 238 -3.68 1.62 10.50
C HIS A 238 -4.20 0.22 10.12
N ASP A 239 -5.49 0.09 9.81
CA ASP A 239 -6.09 -1.17 9.31
C ASP A 239 -5.45 -1.60 7.98
N ALA A 240 -5.18 -0.64 7.09
CA ALA A 240 -4.48 -0.90 5.84
C ALA A 240 -3.06 -1.48 6.03
N THR A 241 -2.41 -1.22 7.17
CA THR A 241 -1.11 -1.84 7.50
C THR A 241 -1.22 -3.26 8.05
N GLY A 242 -2.44 -3.82 8.15
CA GLY A 242 -2.70 -5.17 8.68
C GLY A 242 -2.80 -5.23 10.21
N PHE A 243 -2.91 -4.10 10.89
CA PHE A 243 -3.17 -4.06 12.33
C PHE A 243 -4.41 -3.21 12.58
N ARG A 244 -5.54 -3.83 12.92
CA ARG A 244 -6.77 -3.10 13.17
C ARG A 244 -6.77 -2.46 14.55
N VAL A 245 -7.14 -1.18 14.63
CA VAL A 245 -7.37 -0.49 15.90
C VAL A 245 -8.87 -0.56 16.22
N SER A 246 -9.30 -1.71 16.73
CA SER A 246 -10.69 -2.06 17.09
C SER A 246 -10.97 -1.86 18.59
N LYS A 247 -12.24 -1.88 18.99
CA LYS A 247 -12.63 -1.86 20.41
C LYS A 247 -12.03 -3.10 21.12
N PRO A 248 -11.47 -2.97 22.35
CA PRO A 248 -11.44 -1.77 23.19
C PRO A 248 -10.22 -0.85 22.96
N HIS A 249 -9.28 -1.29 22.12
CA HIS A 249 -8.03 -0.59 21.84
C HIS A 249 -8.23 0.72 21.04
N ASP A 250 -9.41 0.93 20.47
CA ASP A 250 -9.80 2.12 19.72
C ASP A 250 -9.83 3.42 20.54
N LYS A 251 -9.81 3.31 21.87
CA LYS A 251 -9.66 4.41 22.83
C LYS A 251 -8.24 4.55 23.39
N THR A 252 -7.34 3.63 23.07
CA THR A 252 -5.96 3.66 23.56
C THR A 252 -5.19 4.78 22.85
N ALA A 253 -4.53 5.64 23.63
CA ALA A 253 -3.72 6.71 23.06
C ALA A 253 -2.57 6.12 22.23
N CYS A 254 -2.31 6.69 21.05
CA CYS A 254 -1.31 6.18 20.11
C CYS A 254 0.08 6.00 20.76
N LYS A 255 0.46 6.89 21.68
CA LYS A 255 1.74 6.87 22.42
C LYS A 255 1.97 5.61 23.26
N ALA A 256 0.91 4.90 23.65
CA ALA A 256 1.03 3.64 24.39
C ALA A 256 1.70 2.54 23.54
N CYS A 257 1.47 2.58 22.22
CA CYS A 257 2.13 1.70 21.26
C CYS A 257 3.34 2.36 20.61
N HIS A 258 3.29 3.69 20.43
CA HIS A 258 4.24 4.52 19.70
C HIS A 258 4.95 5.52 20.63
N ASP A 259 5.82 5.04 21.52
CA ASP A 259 6.52 5.90 22.48
C ASP A 259 7.36 6.97 21.74
N PRO A 260 7.09 8.28 21.93
CA PRO A 260 7.82 9.35 21.27
C PRO A 260 9.32 9.37 21.59
N ARG A 261 9.75 8.77 22.71
CA ARG A 261 11.16 8.69 23.11
C ARG A 261 11.94 7.64 22.34
N GLN A 262 11.25 6.66 21.74
CA GLN A 262 11.87 5.64 20.92
C GLN A 262 12.27 6.20 19.55
N THR A 263 13.42 5.74 19.05
CA THR A 263 13.85 5.99 17.66
C THR A 263 12.84 5.42 16.67
N TYR A 264 12.84 5.90 15.43
CA TYR A 264 12.00 5.35 14.36
C TYR A 264 12.17 3.82 14.21
N ALA A 265 13.40 3.32 14.37
CA ALA A 265 13.72 1.89 14.34
C ALA A 265 12.98 1.06 15.40
N GLN A 266 12.95 1.60 16.61
CA GLN A 266 12.39 0.94 17.78
C GLN A 266 10.86 1.02 17.74
N ARG A 267 10.33 2.19 17.36
CA ARG A 267 8.89 2.43 17.28
C ARG A 267 8.21 1.68 16.12
N TYR A 268 8.95 1.49 15.02
CA TYR A 268 8.50 0.82 13.80
C TYR A 268 9.49 -0.28 13.38
N SER A 269 9.62 -1.30 14.23
CA SER A 269 10.50 -2.47 13.99
C SER A 269 10.08 -3.28 12.74
N GLN A 270 10.85 -4.30 12.32
CA GLN A 270 10.51 -5.13 11.15
C GLN A 270 9.48 -6.21 11.49
N PRO A 271 8.58 -6.61 10.57
CA PRO A 271 7.71 -7.79 10.79
C PRO A 271 8.59 -9.01 11.11
N GLY A 272 8.41 -9.63 12.28
CA GLY A 272 9.24 -10.75 12.75
C GLY A 272 10.46 -10.39 13.62
N ALA A 273 10.73 -9.10 13.87
CA ALA A 273 11.76 -8.71 14.83
C ALA A 273 11.41 -9.25 16.25
N PRO A 274 12.39 -9.73 17.05
CA PRO A 274 12.15 -10.15 18.42
C PRO A 274 11.43 -9.05 19.22
N GLY A 275 10.32 -9.40 19.89
CA GLY A 275 9.47 -8.43 20.60
C GLY A 275 8.45 -7.68 19.74
N ARG A 276 8.49 -7.81 18.40
CA ARG A 276 7.41 -7.34 17.50
C ARG A 276 6.39 -8.45 17.25
N SER A 277 5.92 -9.08 18.31
CA SER A 277 4.79 -10.02 18.25
C SER A 277 3.44 -9.30 18.36
N ARG A 278 3.37 -7.99 18.09
CA ARG A 278 2.11 -7.22 18.10
C ARG A 278 1.33 -7.52 16.83
N THR A 279 0.80 -8.73 16.73
CA THR A 279 -0.34 -9.01 15.85
C THR A 279 -1.61 -8.85 16.67
N GLU A 280 -2.73 -8.50 16.05
CA GLU A 280 -4.03 -8.34 16.73
C GLU A 280 -4.41 -9.57 17.59
N LYS A 281 -3.97 -10.76 17.16
CA LYS A 281 -4.28 -12.04 17.81
C LYS A 281 -3.26 -12.48 18.87
N ALA A 282 -2.15 -11.79 19.00
CA ALA A 282 -1.09 -12.11 19.95
C ALA A 282 -1.17 -11.19 21.18
N CYS A 283 -2.22 -11.40 21.99
CA CYS A 283 -2.51 -10.61 23.19
C CYS A 283 -1.29 -10.49 24.14
N GLU A 284 -0.52 -11.57 24.27
CA GLU A 284 0.63 -11.67 25.17
C GLU A 284 1.78 -10.71 24.83
N ALA A 285 1.82 -10.18 23.60
CA ALA A 285 2.79 -9.17 23.21
C ALA A 285 2.61 -7.84 23.96
N CYS A 286 1.43 -7.62 24.55
CA CYS A 286 1.10 -6.42 25.32
C CYS A 286 0.53 -6.74 26.71
N HIS A 287 -0.17 -7.86 26.88
CA HIS A 287 -0.85 -8.23 28.11
C HIS A 287 -0.14 -9.38 28.81
N LYS A 288 0.03 -9.25 30.13
CA LYS A 288 0.47 -10.37 30.97
C LYS A 288 -0.67 -11.36 31.16
N ASP A 289 -0.39 -12.66 31.10
CA ASP A 289 -1.38 -13.69 31.44
C ASP A 289 -1.82 -13.58 32.90
N ALA A 290 -3.12 -13.36 33.12
CA ALA A 290 -3.74 -13.26 34.44
C ALA A 290 -3.92 -14.62 35.13
N HIS A 291 -3.78 -15.72 34.38
CA HIS A 291 -3.94 -17.09 34.86
C HIS A 291 -2.63 -17.75 35.24
N ALA A 292 -1.49 -17.08 35.07
CA ALA A 292 -0.17 -17.59 35.42
C ALA A 292 0.13 -18.98 34.79
N GLY A 293 -0.24 -19.17 33.53
CA GLY A 293 0.02 -20.38 32.76
C GLY A 293 -0.86 -21.57 33.11
N GLN A 294 -1.89 -21.41 33.96
CA GLN A 294 -2.74 -22.52 34.41
C GLN A 294 -3.44 -23.31 33.29
N PHE A 295 -3.67 -22.69 32.14
CA PHE A 295 -4.35 -23.33 31.02
C PHE A 295 -3.40 -23.81 29.91
N LEU A 296 -2.09 -23.61 30.08
CA LEU A 296 -1.10 -24.05 29.12
C LEU A 296 -0.67 -25.52 29.37
N PRO A 297 -0.40 -26.30 28.33
CA PRO A 297 -0.52 -25.96 26.89
C PRO A 297 -1.92 -26.21 26.30
N ALA A 298 -2.89 -26.67 27.09
CA ALA A 298 -4.19 -27.17 26.61
C ALA A 298 -5.05 -26.09 25.91
N HIS A 299 -5.04 -24.85 26.42
CA HIS A 299 -5.75 -23.71 25.85
C HIS A 299 -4.79 -22.51 25.74
N PRO A 300 -3.97 -22.46 24.67
CA PRO A 300 -2.93 -21.46 24.50
C PRO A 300 -3.43 -20.11 24.00
N ARG A 301 -4.73 -19.98 23.65
CA ARG A 301 -5.27 -18.73 23.12
C ARG A 301 -6.29 -18.15 24.09
N CYS A 302 -6.10 -16.90 24.49
CA CYS A 302 -7.04 -16.20 25.38
C CYS A 302 -8.48 -16.21 24.83
N LEU A 303 -8.62 -16.14 23.50
CA LEU A 303 -9.91 -16.10 22.79
C LEU A 303 -10.66 -17.44 22.80
N ASP A 304 -10.04 -18.53 23.27
CA ASP A 304 -10.75 -19.80 23.50
C ASP A 304 -11.80 -19.62 24.61
N CYS A 305 -11.57 -18.70 25.56
CA CYS A 305 -12.49 -18.41 26.66
C CYS A 305 -12.94 -16.95 26.76
N HIS A 306 -12.20 -15.98 26.20
CA HIS A 306 -12.53 -14.56 26.29
C HIS A 306 -13.02 -13.99 24.95
N LYS A 307 -13.72 -12.86 25.01
CA LYS A 307 -14.03 -12.09 23.79
C LYS A 307 -12.95 -11.04 23.59
N GLU A 308 -12.64 -10.76 22.35
CA GLU A 308 -11.67 -9.71 21.99
C GLU A 308 -12.06 -8.34 22.58
N THR A 309 -13.37 -8.07 22.67
CA THR A 309 -13.91 -6.82 23.21
C THR A 309 -14.08 -6.81 24.73
N THR A 310 -14.10 -7.99 25.39
CA THR A 310 -14.27 -8.10 26.84
C THR A 310 -13.79 -9.45 27.38
N PHE A 311 -13.04 -9.39 28.49
CA PHE A 311 -12.57 -10.58 29.19
C PHE A 311 -13.54 -11.08 30.26
N LYS A 312 -14.46 -10.25 30.73
CA LYS A 312 -15.45 -10.63 31.76
C LYS A 312 -16.88 -10.37 31.28
N PRO A 313 -17.80 -11.33 31.46
CA PRO A 313 -17.53 -12.72 31.89
C PRO A 313 -16.76 -13.51 30.82
N SER A 314 -16.12 -14.61 31.21
CA SER A 314 -15.58 -15.58 30.24
C SER A 314 -16.74 -16.36 29.60
N ARG A 315 -16.44 -17.04 28.50
CA ARG A 315 -17.33 -17.98 27.80
C ARG A 315 -17.40 -19.35 28.49
N PHE A 316 -16.52 -19.60 29.47
CA PHE A 316 -16.50 -20.84 30.23
C PHE A 316 -17.60 -20.80 31.29
N THR A 317 -18.48 -21.81 31.28
CA THR A 317 -19.61 -21.93 32.20
C THR A 317 -19.56 -23.25 32.95
N ALA A 318 -20.50 -23.45 33.89
CA ALA A 318 -20.63 -24.72 34.60
C ALA A 318 -20.91 -25.92 33.66
N LYS A 319 -21.38 -25.69 32.43
CA LYS A 319 -21.62 -26.75 31.44
C LYS A 319 -20.32 -27.36 30.92
N GLU A 320 -19.27 -26.55 30.77
CA GLU A 320 -17.96 -27.00 30.31
C GLU A 320 -17.10 -27.64 31.42
N HIS A 321 -17.58 -27.64 32.67
CA HIS A 321 -16.86 -28.16 33.82
C HIS A 321 -16.91 -29.71 33.89
N ALA A 322 -15.99 -30.38 33.19
CA ALA A 322 -15.97 -31.85 33.08
C ALA A 322 -15.11 -32.57 34.14
N VAL A 323 -14.15 -31.88 34.78
CA VAL A 323 -13.15 -32.52 35.65
C VAL A 323 -13.71 -32.92 37.01
N TRP A 324 -14.65 -32.14 37.55
CA TRP A 324 -15.39 -32.48 38.76
C TRP A 324 -16.89 -32.52 38.44
N PRO A 325 -17.60 -33.61 38.78
CA PRO A 325 -19.05 -33.66 38.60
C PRO A 325 -19.73 -32.62 39.48
N LEU A 326 -20.21 -31.53 38.88
CA LEU A 326 -21.04 -30.52 39.55
C LEU A 326 -22.45 -31.08 39.73
N LYS A 327 -22.60 -32.08 40.60
CA LYS A 327 -23.87 -32.73 40.97
C LYS A 327 -24.40 -32.18 42.28
N ASP A 328 -25.72 -32.28 42.47
CA ASP A 328 -26.43 -31.97 43.71
C ASP A 328 -26.06 -30.59 44.30
N GLY A 329 -25.62 -30.56 45.56
CA GLY A 329 -25.23 -29.34 46.26
C GLY A 329 -24.06 -28.60 45.61
N HIS A 330 -23.10 -29.30 45.01
CA HIS A 330 -21.95 -28.69 44.37
C HIS A 330 -22.31 -27.86 43.12
N ARG A 331 -23.40 -28.20 42.43
CA ARG A 331 -23.91 -27.40 41.30
C ARG A 331 -24.40 -26.02 41.73
N LYS A 332 -24.83 -25.89 43.00
CA LYS A 332 -25.33 -24.63 43.58
C LYS A 332 -24.22 -23.80 44.23
N ALA A 333 -23.02 -24.36 44.40
CA ALA A 333 -21.90 -23.65 44.97
C ALA A 333 -21.41 -22.56 44.00
N ALA A 334 -21.06 -21.38 44.55
CA ALA A 334 -20.39 -20.35 43.77
C ALA A 334 -19.00 -20.82 43.34
N CYS A 335 -18.55 -20.45 42.14
CA CYS A 335 -17.25 -20.88 41.61
C CYS A 335 -16.09 -20.57 42.56
N ALA A 336 -16.15 -19.44 43.27
CA ALA A 336 -15.13 -18.98 44.22
C ALA A 336 -15.01 -19.86 45.48
N ALA A 337 -16.00 -20.72 45.76
CA ALA A 337 -15.91 -21.68 46.87
C ALA A 337 -14.87 -22.78 46.60
N CYS A 338 -14.67 -23.13 45.32
CA CYS A 338 -13.67 -24.11 44.90
C CYS A 338 -12.43 -23.41 44.32
N HIS A 339 -12.65 -22.41 43.46
CA HIS A 339 -11.60 -21.64 42.79
C HIS A 339 -11.17 -20.46 43.66
N VAL A 340 -10.33 -20.76 44.64
CA VAL A 340 -9.81 -19.79 45.61
C VAL A 340 -8.50 -19.17 45.14
N LYS A 341 -8.14 -18.02 45.72
CA LYS A 341 -6.85 -17.37 45.49
C LYS A 341 -5.73 -18.26 46.01
N ASP A 342 -4.75 -18.53 45.16
CA ASP A 342 -3.58 -19.31 45.50
C ASP A 342 -2.39 -18.37 45.70
N ALA A 343 -1.76 -18.45 46.88
CA ALA A 343 -0.66 -17.57 47.24
C ALA A 343 0.59 -17.80 46.39
N ALA A 344 0.86 -19.06 45.99
CA ALA A 344 2.03 -19.40 45.19
C ALA A 344 1.87 -18.93 43.73
N LEU A 345 0.66 -18.98 43.18
CA LEU A 345 0.36 -18.50 41.84
C LEU A 345 0.09 -16.98 41.78
N GLY A 346 -0.21 -16.34 42.91
CA GLY A 346 -0.62 -14.93 42.98
C GLY A 346 -1.98 -14.64 42.33
N THR A 347 -2.72 -15.67 41.90
CA THR A 347 -4.01 -15.58 41.20
C THR A 347 -4.95 -16.70 41.65
N VAL A 348 -6.16 -16.73 41.13
CA VAL A 348 -7.15 -17.78 41.43
C VAL A 348 -6.73 -19.10 40.80
N ARG A 349 -6.79 -20.20 41.57
CA ARG A 349 -6.53 -21.55 41.08
C ARG A 349 -7.76 -22.14 40.39
N PHE A 350 -7.70 -22.23 39.06
CA PHE A 350 -8.73 -22.84 38.23
C PHE A 350 -8.48 -24.33 37.94
N VAL A 351 -7.21 -24.72 37.86
CA VAL A 351 -6.81 -26.11 37.55
C VAL A 351 -6.20 -26.80 38.76
N LYS A 352 -6.35 -28.13 38.83
CA LYS A 352 -5.82 -28.98 39.93
C LYS A 352 -6.25 -28.46 41.31
N VAL A 353 -7.50 -28.03 41.42
CA VAL A 353 -8.13 -27.68 42.70
C VAL A 353 -8.23 -28.94 43.55
N ARG A 354 -8.03 -28.80 44.87
CA ARG A 354 -8.21 -29.91 45.81
C ARG A 354 -9.67 -30.36 45.84
N GLY A 355 -9.88 -31.65 45.60
CA GLY A 355 -11.21 -32.28 45.60
C GLY A 355 -11.51 -33.10 46.85
N ASP A 356 -10.60 -33.14 47.84
CA ASP A 356 -10.86 -33.89 49.06
C ASP A 356 -11.96 -33.22 49.90
N CYS A 357 -12.93 -33.99 50.40
CA CYS A 357 -14.09 -33.45 51.12
C CYS A 357 -13.67 -32.56 52.30
N ALA A 358 -12.62 -32.97 53.00
CA ALA A 358 -12.08 -32.26 54.16
C ALA A 358 -11.45 -30.90 53.84
N PHE A 359 -11.10 -30.65 52.57
CA PHE A 359 -10.61 -29.33 52.14
C PHE A 359 -11.69 -28.26 52.27
N CYS A 360 -12.95 -28.61 51.96
CA CYS A 360 -14.08 -27.67 52.00
C CYS A 360 -15.01 -27.88 53.20
N HIS A 361 -15.18 -29.12 53.65
CA HIS A 361 -16.12 -29.48 54.69
C HIS A 361 -15.40 -29.83 56.00
N LYS A 362 -15.83 -29.20 57.09
CA LYS A 362 -15.39 -29.56 58.43
C LYS A 362 -15.95 -30.93 58.81
N ASP A 363 -15.10 -31.83 59.30
CA ASP A 363 -15.50 -33.17 59.74
C ASP A 363 -16.44 -33.11 60.97
N PRO A 364 -17.72 -33.51 60.84
CA PRO A 364 -18.65 -33.52 61.96
C PRO A 364 -18.36 -34.65 62.95
N HIS A 365 -17.60 -35.68 62.57
CA HIS A 365 -17.30 -36.84 63.40
C HIS A 365 -16.10 -36.64 64.33
N ALA A 366 -15.51 -35.45 64.37
CA ALA A 366 -14.35 -35.16 65.22
C ALA A 366 -13.14 -36.09 64.97
N GLY A 367 -12.96 -36.60 63.75
CA GLY A 367 -11.84 -37.48 63.41
C GLY A 367 -12.00 -38.94 63.84
N GLN A 368 -13.15 -39.37 64.35
CA GLN A 368 -13.38 -40.77 64.78
C GLN A 368 -13.17 -41.81 63.68
N PHE A 369 -13.30 -41.41 62.41
CA PHE A 369 -13.13 -42.27 61.24
C PHE A 369 -11.84 -41.97 60.45
N ARG A 370 -10.87 -41.31 61.10
CA ARG A 370 -9.59 -40.98 60.46
C ARG A 370 -8.68 -42.21 60.45
N GLU A 371 -8.25 -42.61 59.27
CA GLU A 371 -7.29 -43.70 59.05
C GLU A 371 -6.09 -43.13 58.27
N GLY A 372 -4.86 -43.35 58.77
CA GLY A 372 -3.65 -42.80 58.14
C GLY A 372 -3.66 -41.27 57.95
N GLY A 373 -4.38 -40.53 58.81
CA GLY A 373 -4.50 -39.08 58.74
C GLY A 373 -5.62 -38.54 57.83
N LYS A 374 -6.39 -39.40 57.14
CA LYS A 374 -7.48 -39.00 56.24
C LYS A 374 -8.82 -39.61 56.66
N THR A 375 -9.91 -38.92 56.35
CA THR A 375 -11.28 -39.44 56.55
C THR A 375 -11.92 -39.66 55.19
N SER A 376 -12.22 -40.91 54.83
CA SER A 376 -12.92 -41.26 53.58
C SER A 376 -14.42 -41.14 53.75
N CYS A 377 -14.94 -39.91 53.62
CA CYS A 377 -16.36 -39.59 53.78
C CYS A 377 -17.25 -40.46 52.87
N GLU A 378 -16.80 -40.68 51.64
CA GLU A 378 -17.46 -41.42 50.56
C GLU A 378 -17.67 -42.91 50.85
N ARG A 379 -16.94 -43.48 51.82
CA ARG A 379 -17.14 -44.86 52.29
C ARG A 379 -18.55 -45.05 52.87
N CYS A 380 -19.10 -44.01 53.49
CA CYS A 380 -20.40 -44.04 54.15
C CYS A 380 -21.40 -43.05 53.53
N HIS A 381 -20.95 -41.91 53.02
CA HIS A 381 -21.80 -40.88 52.42
C HIS A 381 -21.65 -40.84 50.90
N ARG A 382 -22.62 -41.41 50.16
CA ARG A 382 -22.58 -41.44 48.69
C ARG A 382 -23.11 -40.19 48.00
N ASP A 383 -23.84 -39.34 48.72
CA ASP A 383 -24.38 -38.08 48.20
C ASP A 383 -23.84 -36.91 49.02
N ALA A 384 -22.92 -36.17 48.42
CA ALA A 384 -22.30 -34.99 49.00
C ALA A 384 -23.24 -33.77 49.08
N GLY A 385 -24.39 -33.81 48.41
CA GLY A 385 -25.38 -32.73 48.43
C GLY A 385 -26.30 -32.77 49.64
N SER A 386 -26.76 -33.97 50.03
CA SER A 386 -27.68 -34.10 51.17
C SER A 386 -27.02 -34.61 52.44
N TRP A 387 -25.92 -35.37 52.34
CA TRP A 387 -25.31 -36.15 53.44
C TRP A 387 -26.27 -37.15 54.12
N LYS A 388 -27.54 -37.21 53.70
CA LYS A 388 -28.62 -38.02 54.28
C LYS A 388 -28.59 -39.46 53.81
N LYS A 389 -28.06 -39.71 52.62
CA LYS A 389 -27.97 -41.07 52.06
C LYS A 389 -26.74 -41.79 52.62
N LEU A 390 -26.93 -42.45 53.74
CA LEU A 390 -25.97 -43.31 54.40
C LEU A 390 -25.96 -44.69 53.71
N VAL A 391 -24.79 -45.18 53.32
CA VAL A 391 -24.60 -46.57 52.82
C VAL A 391 -23.88 -47.46 53.83
N PHE A 392 -23.75 -46.99 55.06
CA PHE A 392 -23.19 -47.75 56.16
C PHE A 392 -24.15 -48.89 56.55
N ASP A 393 -23.60 -50.09 56.59
CA ASP A 393 -24.28 -51.30 57.06
C ASP A 393 -23.56 -51.83 58.30
N HIS A 394 -24.28 -51.94 59.42
CA HIS A 394 -23.68 -52.25 60.71
C HIS A 394 -23.08 -53.68 60.76
N ASN A 395 -23.66 -54.63 60.02
CA ASN A 395 -23.29 -56.04 60.09
C ASN A 395 -22.08 -56.39 59.21
N SER A 396 -21.84 -55.61 58.16
CA SER A 396 -20.73 -55.77 57.22
C SER A 396 -19.60 -54.75 57.41
N MET A 397 -19.89 -53.58 57.99
CA MET A 397 -18.91 -52.49 58.11
C MET A 397 -18.51 -52.16 59.55
N SER A 398 -19.06 -52.85 60.54
CA SER A 398 -18.71 -52.69 61.95
C SER A 398 -18.26 -54.02 62.59
N ARG A 399 -17.65 -53.94 63.78
CA ARG A 399 -17.22 -55.13 64.54
C ARG A 399 -18.36 -55.81 65.30
N PHE A 400 -19.44 -55.08 65.58
CA PHE A 400 -20.55 -55.59 66.39
C PHE A 400 -21.76 -55.81 65.47
N LYS A 401 -22.21 -57.05 65.31
CA LYS A 401 -23.38 -57.34 64.48
C LYS A 401 -24.66 -57.07 65.27
N LEU A 402 -25.58 -56.33 64.65
CA LEU A 402 -26.93 -56.09 65.19
C LEU A 402 -27.83 -57.27 64.83
N ASP A 403 -27.59 -58.42 65.47
CA ASP A 403 -28.39 -59.62 65.30
C ASP A 403 -29.47 -59.75 66.40
N LEU A 404 -30.58 -60.41 66.07
CA LEU A 404 -31.70 -60.68 66.98
C LEU A 404 -32.21 -59.42 67.72
N ALA A 405 -32.17 -59.42 69.06
CA ALA A 405 -32.69 -58.33 69.88
C ALA A 405 -31.90 -57.02 69.73
N HIS A 406 -30.59 -57.09 69.43
CA HIS A 406 -29.74 -55.90 69.29
C HIS A 406 -30.15 -55.04 68.07
N ALA A 407 -30.78 -55.62 67.05
CA ALA A 407 -31.31 -54.89 65.90
C ALA A 407 -32.42 -53.88 66.27
N LYS A 408 -33.05 -54.04 67.44
CA LYS A 408 -34.14 -53.17 67.91
C LYS A 408 -33.70 -52.13 68.93
N VAL A 409 -32.44 -52.16 69.37
CA VAL A 409 -31.90 -51.21 70.35
C VAL A 409 -31.73 -49.84 69.68
N ALA A 410 -32.13 -48.78 70.37
CA ALA A 410 -31.98 -47.42 69.86
C ALA A 410 -30.50 -47.06 69.73
N CYS A 411 -30.10 -46.41 68.63
CA CYS A 411 -28.69 -46.13 68.33
C CYS A 411 -27.96 -45.38 69.45
N LYS A 412 -28.66 -44.48 70.16
CA LYS A 412 -28.09 -43.66 71.25
C LYS A 412 -27.64 -44.47 72.47
N GLU A 413 -28.18 -45.66 72.67
CA GLU A 413 -27.80 -46.55 73.78
C GLU A 413 -26.37 -47.07 73.59
N CYS A 414 -25.96 -47.28 72.34
CA CYS A 414 -24.58 -47.65 72.00
C CYS A 414 -23.72 -46.43 71.62
N HIS A 415 -24.32 -45.41 71.00
CA HIS A 415 -23.66 -44.22 70.48
C HIS A 415 -24.07 -42.95 71.23
N PRO A 416 -23.57 -42.73 72.45
CA PRO A 416 -23.91 -41.55 73.23
C PRO A 416 -23.30 -40.29 72.62
N SER A 417 -23.90 -39.14 72.94
CA SER A 417 -23.31 -37.83 72.62
C SER A 417 -22.25 -37.48 73.65
N ALA A 418 -21.13 -36.93 73.19
CA ALA A 418 -20.06 -36.38 74.00
C ALA A 418 -19.72 -34.95 73.55
N ARG A 419 -19.00 -34.21 74.39
CA ARG A 419 -18.43 -32.91 74.00
C ARG A 419 -16.95 -33.08 73.68
N THR A 420 -16.55 -32.55 72.53
CA THR A 420 -15.14 -32.40 72.18
C THR A 420 -14.49 -31.32 73.05
N GLN A 421 -13.15 -31.23 73.04
CA GLN A 421 -12.39 -30.22 73.79
C GLN A 421 -12.78 -28.78 73.41
N ASP A 422 -13.21 -28.55 72.16
CA ASP A 422 -13.75 -27.27 71.67
C ASP A 422 -15.24 -27.06 72.00
N GLY A 423 -15.83 -27.88 72.88
CA GLY A 423 -17.19 -27.72 73.39
C GLY A 423 -18.30 -28.19 72.44
N ARG A 424 -17.95 -28.76 71.28
CA ARG A 424 -18.92 -29.21 70.27
C ARG A 424 -19.51 -30.57 70.65
N SER A 425 -20.84 -30.69 70.54
CA SER A 425 -21.52 -31.98 70.69
C SER A 425 -21.20 -32.89 69.50
N VAL A 426 -20.76 -34.11 69.76
CA VAL A 426 -20.47 -35.15 68.77
C VAL A 426 -21.01 -36.49 69.24
N VAL A 427 -21.59 -37.26 68.32
CA VAL A 427 -21.99 -38.65 68.61
C VAL A 427 -20.75 -39.55 68.57
N LEU A 428 -20.55 -40.36 69.61
CA LEU A 428 -19.45 -41.31 69.71
C LEU A 428 -19.79 -42.61 68.97
N TYR A 429 -19.17 -42.79 67.82
CA TYR A 429 -19.16 -44.03 67.04
C TYR A 429 -17.95 -44.90 67.34
N LYS A 430 -16.83 -44.32 67.79
CA LYS A 430 -15.62 -45.04 68.19
C LYS A 430 -14.81 -44.27 69.25
N PRO A 431 -14.32 -44.95 70.31
CA PRO A 431 -14.67 -46.31 70.73
C PRO A 431 -16.08 -46.35 71.36
N VAL A 432 -16.76 -47.50 71.24
CA VAL A 432 -18.00 -47.81 71.96
C VAL A 432 -17.81 -49.10 72.74
N LYS A 433 -18.50 -49.22 73.88
CA LYS A 433 -18.52 -50.45 74.67
C LYS A 433 -19.13 -51.59 73.84
N SER A 434 -18.56 -52.79 73.92
CA SER A 434 -18.95 -53.90 73.03
C SER A 434 -18.90 -55.27 73.68
N THR A 435 -18.60 -55.37 74.98
CA THR A 435 -18.65 -56.63 75.71
C THR A 435 -20.01 -56.79 76.38
N CYS A 436 -20.46 -58.01 76.62
CA CYS A 436 -21.81 -58.24 77.15
C CYS A 436 -22.00 -57.57 78.53
N GLY A 437 -20.97 -57.65 79.39
CA GLY A 437 -21.01 -57.09 80.76
C GLY A 437 -20.94 -55.56 80.81
N ASP A 438 -20.66 -54.89 79.69
CA ASP A 438 -20.68 -53.44 79.60
C ASP A 438 -22.11 -52.85 79.62
N CYS A 439 -23.10 -53.66 79.21
CA CYS A 439 -24.47 -53.23 78.95
C CYS A 439 -25.54 -54.12 79.60
N HIS A 440 -25.20 -55.39 79.88
CA HIS A 440 -26.08 -56.31 80.59
C HIS A 440 -25.55 -56.52 82.01
N ASP A 441 -26.40 -56.23 82.98
CA ASP A 441 -26.16 -56.62 84.35
C ASP A 441 -26.43 -58.13 84.47
N PHE A 442 -25.39 -58.89 84.81
CA PHE A 442 -25.49 -60.32 85.09
C PHE A 442 -25.57 -60.56 86.60
N ALA A 443 -26.39 -59.78 87.30
CA ALA A 443 -26.84 -60.15 88.64
C ALA A 443 -27.64 -61.46 88.53
N HIS A 444 -27.08 -62.54 89.06
CA HIS A 444 -27.67 -63.88 89.05
C HIS A 444 -28.81 -64.00 90.05
#